data_AF-A0A165E4N4-F1
#
_entry.id   AF-A0A165E4N4-F1
#
_cell.length_a   1.000
_cell.length_b   1.000
_cell.length_c   1.000
_cell.angle_alpha   90.00
_cell.angle_beta   90.00
_cell.angle_gamma   90.00
#
_symmetry.space_group_name_H-M   'P 1'
#
loop_
_entity.id
_entity.type
_entity.pdbx_description
1 polymer ?
#
loop_
_entity_poly.entity_id
_entity_poly.type
_entity_poly.pdbx_seq_one_letter_code
_entity_poly.pdbx_strand_id
1 'polypeptide(L)'
;MSAGQPLDMSSIYQPPSFSTPWSALIVNGLWFVSLFLSLLAAVLGMLSKEWLSAYNDRIETVPLERVRQRQFRYTGLKTWMVPSIISFLPLAIHVAVFLFFTGVVIFVWPLSMVLASLLAAILLVGLALYVTASVLPFIWADCPYKSPLYNWLKLVVLFLRRGMDTLQRYSFRLGWILDPETGHRDALSLWQEQDVWERQCIKERSVDLQT
;
A
#
# COMPACT_ATOMS: atom_id res chain seq x y z
N MET A 1 8.99 -74.78 -17.26
CA MET A 1 9.12 -74.09 -15.95
C MET A 1 9.37 -72.62 -16.25
N SER A 2 8.33 -71.79 -16.27
CA SER A 2 8.48 -70.35 -16.55
C SER A 2 8.79 -69.66 -15.22
N ALA A 3 10.02 -69.15 -15.08
CA ALA A 3 10.45 -68.43 -13.89
C ALA A 3 9.60 -67.15 -13.75
N GLY A 4 8.94 -66.99 -12.60
CA GLY A 4 8.15 -65.81 -12.31
C GLY A 4 9.01 -64.54 -12.35
N GLN A 5 8.57 -63.55 -13.12
CA GLN A 5 9.20 -62.23 -13.13
C GLN A 5 9.11 -61.60 -11.73
N PRO A 6 10.18 -60.96 -11.23
CA PRO A 6 10.12 -60.24 -9.97
C PRO A 6 9.11 -59.10 -10.10
N LEU A 7 8.10 -59.09 -9.22
CA LEU A 7 7.13 -58.00 -9.14
C LEU A 7 7.88 -56.73 -8.75
N ASP A 8 7.92 -55.75 -9.66
CA ASP A 8 8.48 -54.44 -9.40
C ASP A 8 7.54 -53.67 -8.45
N MET A 9 7.84 -53.78 -7.16
CA MET A 9 7.11 -53.15 -6.06
C MET A 9 7.12 -51.62 -6.14
N SER A 10 7.98 -51.00 -6.96
CA SER A 10 8.00 -49.54 -7.17
C SER A 10 6.82 -49.06 -8.02
N SER A 11 6.25 -49.91 -8.87
CA SER A 11 5.08 -49.60 -9.72
C SER A 11 3.75 -49.62 -8.96
N ILE A 12 3.71 -50.27 -7.79
CA ILE A 12 2.49 -50.49 -7.00
C ILE A 12 2.19 -49.28 -6.08
N TYR A 13 3.21 -48.50 -5.74
CA TYR A 13 3.06 -47.31 -4.88
C TYR A 13 3.14 -46.03 -5.71
N GLN A 14 2.01 -45.58 -6.25
CA GLN A 14 1.84 -44.18 -6.63
C GLN A 14 1.27 -43.41 -5.42
N PRO A 15 2.03 -42.49 -4.80
CA PRO A 15 1.45 -41.64 -3.77
C PRO A 15 0.33 -40.80 -4.41
N PRO A 16 -0.81 -40.59 -3.72
CA PRO A 16 -1.85 -39.71 -4.22
C PRO A 16 -1.24 -38.33 -4.48
N SER A 17 -1.57 -37.74 -5.63
CA SER A 17 -1.12 -36.39 -5.96
C SER A 17 -1.65 -35.42 -4.90
N PHE A 18 -0.74 -34.76 -4.18
CA PHE A 18 -1.11 -33.75 -3.21
C PHE A 18 -1.71 -32.56 -3.96
N SER A 19 -3.02 -32.36 -3.81
CA SER A 19 -3.74 -31.20 -4.34
C SER A 19 -4.25 -30.36 -3.19
N THR A 20 -3.76 -29.12 -3.09
CA THR A 20 -4.17 -28.19 -2.04
C THR A 20 -5.63 -27.80 -2.25
N PRO A 21 -6.52 -27.96 -1.25
CA PRO A 21 -7.91 -27.57 -1.40
C PRO A 21 -8.01 -26.06 -1.62
N TRP A 22 -8.84 -25.66 -2.58
CA TRP A 22 -9.04 -24.25 -2.95
C TRP A 22 -9.46 -23.36 -1.78
N SER A 23 -10.26 -23.90 -0.85
CA SER A 23 -10.65 -23.21 0.38
C SER A 23 -9.45 -22.84 1.27
N ALA A 24 -8.44 -23.69 1.36
CA ALA A 24 -7.24 -23.40 2.15
C ALA A 24 -6.42 -22.27 1.52
N LEU A 25 -6.34 -22.20 0.19
CA LEU A 25 -5.66 -21.10 -0.50
C LEU A 25 -6.36 -19.76 -0.25
N ILE A 26 -7.70 -19.74 -0.35
CA ILE A 26 -8.49 -18.52 -0.10
C ILE A 26 -8.35 -18.06 1.35
N VAL A 27 -8.51 -18.95 2.33
CA VAL A 27 -8.43 -18.61 3.76
C VAL A 27 -7.06 -18.04 4.11
N ASN A 28 -5.99 -18.72 3.70
CA ASN A 28 -4.63 -18.22 3.95
C ASN A 28 -4.38 -16.89 3.25
N GLY A 29 -4.81 -16.75 1.98
CA GLY A 29 -4.71 -15.49 1.25
C GLY A 29 -5.42 -14.33 1.95
N LEU A 30 -6.67 -14.55 2.41
CA LEU A 30 -7.44 -13.55 3.14
C LEU A 30 -6.75 -13.14 4.45
N TRP A 31 -6.22 -14.10 5.20
CA TRP A 31 -5.48 -13.82 6.43
C TRP A 31 -4.20 -13.03 6.18
N PHE A 32 -3.37 -13.43 5.20
CA PHE A 32 -2.16 -12.68 4.86
C PHE A 32 -2.47 -11.24 4.43
N VAL A 33 -3.48 -11.05 3.58
CA VAL A 33 -3.91 -9.71 3.15
C VAL A 33 -4.39 -8.87 4.33
N SER A 34 -5.17 -9.46 5.25
CA SER A 34 -5.65 -8.75 6.44
C SER A 34 -4.51 -8.29 7.36
N LEU A 35 -3.53 -9.16 7.60
CA LEU A 35 -2.37 -8.85 8.44
C LEU A 35 -1.49 -7.78 7.79
N PHE A 36 -1.24 -7.91 6.48
CA PHE A 36 -0.48 -6.92 5.73
C PHE A 36 -1.13 -5.54 5.78
N LEU A 37 -2.45 -5.47 5.59
CA LEU A 37 -3.19 -4.22 5.64
C LEU A 37 -3.18 -3.59 7.05
N SER A 38 -3.27 -4.42 8.10
CA SER A 38 -3.15 -3.96 9.48
C SER A 38 -1.76 -3.39 9.78
N LEU A 39 -0.69 -4.05 9.31
CA LEU A 39 0.68 -3.57 9.48
C LEU A 39 0.91 -2.26 8.71
N LEU A 40 0.42 -2.17 7.48
CA LEU A 40 0.50 -0.95 6.68
C LEU A 40 -0.21 0.21 7.39
N ALA A 41 -1.43 -0.02 7.92
CA ALA A 41 -2.15 0.98 8.68
C ALA A 41 -1.40 1.41 9.95
N ALA A 42 -0.79 0.48 10.68
CA ALA A 42 0.02 0.79 11.86
C ALA A 42 1.23 1.67 11.53
N VAL A 43 1.96 1.34 10.45
CA VAL A 43 3.10 2.14 9.99
C VAL A 43 2.65 3.54 9.61
N LEU A 44 1.60 3.68 8.79
CA LEU A 44 1.06 4.97 8.42
C LEU A 44 0.58 5.77 9.64
N GLY A 45 0.07 5.10 10.66
CA GLY A 45 -0.36 5.73 11.92
C GLY A 45 0.78 6.29 12.73
N MET A 46 1.88 5.56 12.80
CA MET A 46 3.10 6.06 13.42
C MET A 46 3.64 7.27 12.66
N LEU A 47 3.76 7.19 11.33
CA LEU A 47 4.18 8.36 10.52
C LEU A 47 3.26 9.57 10.73
N SER A 48 1.95 9.33 10.76
CA SER A 48 0.96 10.38 11.01
C SER A 48 1.14 11.03 12.38
N LYS A 49 1.40 10.23 13.41
CA LYS A 49 1.66 10.70 14.78
C LYS A 49 2.92 11.56 14.83
N GLU A 50 4.00 11.11 14.18
CA GLU A 50 5.25 11.87 14.10
C GLU A 50 5.04 13.24 13.43
N TRP A 51 4.30 13.29 12.32
CA TRP A 51 3.97 14.56 11.65
C TRP A 51 3.12 15.48 12.54
N LEU A 52 2.16 14.92 13.27
CA LEU A 52 1.28 15.70 14.16
C LEU A 52 2.06 16.25 15.37
N SER A 53 3.01 15.48 15.90
CA SER A 53 3.90 15.92 16.98
C SER A 53 4.78 17.07 16.51
N ALA A 54 5.44 16.91 15.36
CA ALA A 54 6.27 17.95 14.76
C ALA A 54 5.48 19.24 14.43
N TYR A 55 4.19 19.12 14.11
CA TYR A 55 3.30 20.27 13.91
C TYR A 55 3.07 21.06 15.22
N ASN A 56 2.97 20.36 16.35
CA ASN A 56 2.58 20.95 17.64
C ASN A 56 3.77 21.51 18.44
N ASP A 57 5.00 21.02 18.21
CA ASP A 57 6.19 21.42 18.99
C ASP A 57 6.67 22.86 18.75
N ARG A 58 6.19 23.54 17.70
CA ARG A 58 6.59 24.93 17.39
C ARG A 58 5.43 25.89 17.61
N ILE A 59 5.17 26.19 18.88
CA ILE A 59 4.25 27.25 19.30
C ILE A 59 5.06 28.52 19.52
N GLU A 60 4.96 29.47 18.58
CA GLU A 60 5.53 30.81 18.77
C GLU A 60 4.83 31.54 19.94
N THR A 61 5.55 32.39 20.67
CA THR A 61 5.01 33.11 21.84
C THR A 61 4.13 34.30 21.46
N VAL A 62 4.33 34.86 20.26
CA VAL A 62 3.67 36.08 19.77
C VAL A 62 2.34 35.76 19.08
N PRO A 63 1.21 36.39 19.46
CA PRO A 63 -0.13 35.99 19.01
C PRO A 63 -0.38 36.17 17.50
N LEU A 64 0.23 37.16 16.84
CA LEU A 64 0.00 37.47 15.43
C LEU A 64 0.78 36.53 14.50
N GLU A 65 2.06 36.31 14.82
CA GLU A 65 2.94 35.31 14.20
C GLU A 65 2.37 33.88 14.31
N ARG A 66 1.80 33.52 15.47
CA ARG A 66 1.10 32.23 15.68
C ARG A 66 -0.05 31.98 14.70
N VAL A 67 -0.87 33.00 14.42
CA VAL A 67 -2.02 32.84 13.51
C VAL A 67 -1.52 32.65 12.08
N ARG A 68 -0.54 33.46 11.65
CA ARG A 68 0.08 33.34 10.32
C ARG A 68 0.76 31.98 10.12
N GLN A 69 1.50 31.52 11.12
CA GLN A 69 2.22 30.25 11.07
C GLN A 69 1.26 29.05 11.09
N ARG A 70 0.18 29.09 11.89
CA ARG A 70 -0.88 28.08 11.85
C ARG A 70 -1.57 28.03 10.49
N GLN A 71 -1.89 29.19 9.90
CA GLN A 71 -2.58 29.26 8.61
C GLN A 71 -1.68 28.76 7.47
N PHE A 72 -0.39 29.10 7.48
CA PHE A 72 0.60 28.58 6.52
C PHE A 72 0.75 27.05 6.65
N ARG A 73 0.91 26.53 7.88
CA ARG A 73 1.01 25.08 8.10
C ARG A 73 -0.28 24.33 7.80
N TYR A 74 -1.45 24.91 8.09
CA TYR A 74 -2.76 24.33 7.72
C TYR A 74 -2.94 24.28 6.20
N THR A 75 -2.52 25.34 5.50
CA THR A 75 -2.50 25.38 4.02
C THR A 75 -1.56 24.30 3.49
N GLY A 76 -0.38 24.14 4.09
CA GLY A 76 0.51 23.01 3.83
C GLY A 76 -0.17 21.65 4.06
N LEU A 77 -0.74 21.39 5.23
CA LEU A 77 -1.45 20.14 5.54
C LEU A 77 -2.54 19.80 4.52
N LYS A 78 -3.29 20.82 4.05
CA LYS A 78 -4.34 20.66 3.04
C LYS A 78 -3.76 20.38 1.66
N THR A 79 -2.71 21.08 1.25
CA THR A 79 -2.01 20.86 -0.03
C THR A 79 -1.35 19.48 -0.08
N TRP A 80 -0.77 19.02 1.03
CA TRP A 80 -0.11 17.72 1.15
C TRP A 80 -1.06 16.58 1.55
N MET A 81 -2.36 16.83 1.65
CA MET A 81 -3.41 15.83 1.93
C MET A 81 -3.19 14.96 3.18
N VAL A 82 -2.41 15.44 4.16
CA VAL A 82 -2.15 14.72 5.42
C VAL A 82 -3.44 14.34 6.19
N PRO A 83 -4.46 15.21 6.29
CA PRO A 83 -5.72 14.85 6.96
C PRO A 83 -6.45 13.68 6.27
N SER A 84 -6.26 13.53 4.96
CA SER A 84 -6.84 12.43 4.18
C SER A 84 -6.16 11.10 4.48
N ILE A 85 -4.83 11.08 4.68
CA ILE A 85 -4.07 9.88 5.06
C ILE A 85 -4.48 9.41 6.46
N ILE A 86 -4.58 10.34 7.41
CA ILE A 86 -5.01 10.05 8.79
C ILE A 86 -6.44 9.50 8.82
N SER A 87 -7.31 10.00 7.94
CA SER A 87 -8.69 9.50 7.82
C SER A 87 -8.78 8.11 7.16
N PHE A 88 -7.78 7.71 6.37
CA PHE A 88 -7.74 6.39 5.72
C PHE A 88 -7.29 5.28 6.69
N LEU A 89 -6.48 5.62 7.68
CA LEU A 89 -5.95 4.68 8.65
C LEU A 89 -7.01 3.78 9.31
N PRO A 90 -8.09 4.35 9.90
CA PRO A 90 -9.11 3.55 10.56
C PRO A 90 -9.86 2.67 9.57
N LEU A 91 -10.08 3.17 8.34
CA LEU A 91 -10.75 2.41 7.29
C LEU A 91 -9.97 1.16 6.91
N ALA A 92 -8.65 1.28 6.71
CA ALA A 92 -7.78 0.15 6.39
C ALA A 92 -7.85 -0.94 7.48
N ILE A 93 -7.86 -0.53 8.74
CA ILE A 93 -8.01 -1.45 9.89
C ILE A 93 -9.38 -2.11 9.86
N HIS A 94 -10.47 -1.37 9.65
CA HIS A 94 -11.81 -1.96 9.57
C HIS A 94 -11.90 -3.01 8.44
N VAL A 95 -11.39 -2.69 7.25
CA VAL A 95 -11.35 -3.63 6.12
C VAL A 95 -10.54 -4.87 6.48
N ALA A 96 -9.36 -4.71 7.10
CA ALA A 96 -8.54 -5.84 7.55
C ALA A 96 -9.31 -6.76 8.52
N VAL A 97 -10.01 -6.17 9.49
CA VAL A 97 -10.83 -6.89 10.46
C VAL A 97 -11.96 -7.68 9.78
N PHE A 98 -12.71 -7.06 8.86
CA PHE A 98 -13.77 -7.75 8.12
C PHE A 98 -13.24 -8.89 7.24
N LEU A 99 -12.09 -8.70 6.57
CA LEU A 99 -11.43 -9.76 5.79
C LEU A 99 -11.00 -10.93 6.68
N PHE A 100 -10.43 -10.64 7.85
CA PHE A 100 -10.00 -11.66 8.81
C PHE A 100 -11.18 -12.52 9.28
N PHE A 101 -12.27 -11.88 9.73
CA PHE A 101 -13.48 -12.59 10.15
C PHE A 101 -14.12 -13.39 9.03
N THR A 102 -14.11 -12.89 7.79
CA THR A 102 -14.59 -13.64 6.63
C THR A 102 -13.77 -14.93 6.43
N GLY A 103 -12.44 -14.83 6.54
CA GLY A 103 -11.55 -15.99 6.51
C GLY A 103 -11.86 -17.01 7.63
N VAL A 104 -12.15 -16.52 8.84
CA VAL A 104 -12.56 -17.37 9.98
C VAL A 104 -13.88 -18.10 9.69
N VAL A 105 -14.90 -17.43 9.14
CA VAL A 105 -16.19 -18.06 8.80
C VAL A 105 -15.99 -19.17 7.77
N ILE A 106 -15.20 -18.93 6.71
CA ILE A 106 -14.91 -19.93 5.67
C ILE A 106 -14.13 -21.11 6.26
N PHE A 107 -13.16 -20.84 7.14
CA PHE A 107 -12.37 -21.87 7.81
C PHE A 107 -13.22 -22.77 8.72
N VAL A 108 -14.14 -22.18 9.48
CA VAL A 108 -14.99 -22.91 10.46
C VAL A 108 -16.14 -23.67 9.78
N TRP A 109 -16.53 -23.27 8.57
CA TRP A 109 -17.63 -23.89 7.82
C TRP A 109 -17.59 -25.42 7.76
N PRO A 110 -16.48 -26.07 7.36
CA PRO A 110 -16.40 -27.54 7.34
C PRO A 110 -16.30 -28.17 8.75
N LEU A 111 -15.96 -27.41 9.80
CA LEU A 111 -15.82 -27.94 11.16
C LEU A 111 -17.17 -28.02 11.88
N SER A 112 -17.95 -26.93 11.85
CA SER A 112 -19.26 -26.91 12.50
C SER A 112 -20.17 -25.82 11.92
N MET A 113 -21.30 -26.26 11.38
CA MET A 113 -22.32 -25.39 10.78
C MET A 113 -22.90 -24.39 11.80
N VAL A 114 -23.06 -24.81 13.06
CA VAL A 114 -23.58 -23.97 14.15
C VAL A 114 -22.64 -22.81 14.45
N LEU A 115 -21.34 -23.08 14.64
CA LEU A 115 -20.37 -22.01 14.93
C LEU A 115 -20.20 -21.08 13.73
N ALA A 116 -20.14 -21.64 12.51
CA ALA A 116 -20.01 -20.86 11.29
C ALA A 116 -21.19 -19.89 11.09
N SER A 117 -22.42 -20.36 11.30
CA SER A 117 -23.62 -19.52 11.19
C SER A 117 -23.69 -18.44 12.26
N LEU A 118 -23.31 -18.74 13.51
CA LEU A 118 -23.21 -17.74 14.57
C LEU A 118 -22.21 -16.64 14.24
N LEU A 119 -20.99 -17.00 13.82
CA LEU A 119 -19.96 -16.05 13.42
C LEU A 119 -20.38 -15.21 12.21
N ALA A 120 -21.02 -15.85 11.22
CA ALA A 120 -21.56 -15.15 10.04
C ALA A 120 -22.67 -14.16 10.40
N ALA A 121 -23.58 -14.53 11.31
CA ALA A 121 -24.65 -13.65 11.77
C ALA A 121 -24.10 -12.42 12.49
N ILE A 122 -23.12 -12.60 13.39
CA ILE A 122 -22.45 -11.50 14.08
C ILE A 122 -21.74 -10.58 13.07
N LEU A 123 -21.02 -11.15 12.11
CA LEU A 123 -20.33 -10.40 11.06
C LEU A 123 -21.32 -9.58 10.21
N LEU A 124 -22.45 -10.18 9.83
CA LEU A 124 -23.48 -9.54 9.01
C LEU A 124 -24.19 -8.40 9.76
N VAL A 125 -24.52 -8.60 11.04
CA VAL A 125 -25.08 -7.54 11.90
C VAL A 125 -24.08 -6.40 12.06
N GLY A 126 -22.81 -6.70 12.34
CA GLY A 126 -21.75 -5.69 12.44
C GLY A 126 -21.55 -4.91 11.15
N LEU A 127 -21.57 -5.58 10.00
CA LEU A 127 -21.47 -4.95 8.68
C LEU A 127 -22.69 -4.06 8.40
N ALA A 128 -23.90 -4.51 8.73
CA ALA A 128 -25.12 -3.72 8.57
C ALA A 128 -25.07 -2.44 9.42
N LEU A 129 -24.62 -2.54 10.67
CA LEU A 129 -24.41 -1.37 11.55
C LEU A 129 -23.35 -0.42 10.98
N TYR A 130 -22.25 -0.97 10.45
CA TYR A 130 -21.20 -0.16 9.81
C TYR A 130 -21.71 0.59 8.57
N VAL A 131 -22.44 -0.10 7.69
CA VAL A 131 -23.03 0.50 6.48
C VAL A 131 -24.09 1.54 6.85
N THR A 132 -24.98 1.24 7.79
CA THR A 132 -25.98 2.21 8.25
C THR A 132 -25.34 3.45 8.87
N ALA A 133 -24.32 3.30 9.72
CA ALA A 133 -23.55 4.44 10.26
C ALA A 133 -22.84 5.24 9.16
N SER A 134 -22.40 4.57 8.09
CA SER A 134 -21.75 5.19 6.93
C SER A 134 -22.73 5.91 6.00
N VAL A 135 -23.97 5.43 5.90
CA VAL A 135 -25.05 5.96 5.06
C VAL A 135 -25.88 7.02 5.81
N LEU A 136 -25.86 7.02 7.14
CA LEU A 136 -26.53 8.00 8.00
C LEU A 136 -26.31 9.47 7.57
N PRO A 137 -25.08 9.90 7.19
CA PRO A 137 -24.82 11.26 6.72
C PRO A 137 -25.45 11.60 5.37
N PHE A 138 -25.90 10.61 4.60
CA PHE A 138 -26.57 10.82 3.31
C PHE A 138 -28.08 11.03 3.46
N ILE A 139 -28.69 10.51 4.52
CA ILE A 139 -30.14 10.60 4.75
C ILE A 139 -30.49 11.90 5.51
N TRP A 140 -29.59 12.38 6.38
CA TRP A 140 -29.78 13.58 7.19
C TRP A 140 -28.67 14.60 6.92
N ALA A 141 -28.95 15.56 6.03
CA ALA A 141 -28.01 16.61 5.61
C ALA A 141 -27.58 17.56 6.75
N ASP A 142 -28.31 17.59 7.87
CA ASP A 142 -28.01 18.41 9.06
C ASP A 142 -27.04 17.71 10.04
N CYS A 143 -26.50 16.53 9.70
CA CYS A 143 -25.58 15.81 10.56
C CYS A 143 -24.13 16.35 10.43
N PRO A 144 -23.42 16.67 11.52
CA PRO A 144 -22.06 17.21 11.51
C PRO A 144 -20.98 16.20 11.07
N TYR A 145 -21.38 15.03 10.56
CA TYR A 145 -20.48 14.06 9.94
C TYR A 145 -20.39 14.34 8.45
N LYS A 146 -19.42 15.17 8.04
CA LYS A 146 -18.96 15.19 6.64
C LYS A 146 -18.40 13.81 6.32
N SER A 147 -19.23 12.93 5.74
CA SER A 147 -18.87 11.54 5.49
C SER A 147 -17.58 11.49 4.65
N PRO A 148 -16.45 11.06 5.22
CA PRO A 148 -15.17 11.06 4.53
C PRO A 148 -15.14 10.08 3.35
N LEU A 149 -16.15 9.19 3.25
CA LEU A 149 -16.40 8.19 2.20
C LEU A 149 -16.38 8.68 0.74
N TYR A 150 -16.94 9.85 0.41
CA TYR A 150 -16.93 10.34 -0.98
C TYR A 150 -15.51 10.74 -1.44
N ASN A 151 -14.73 11.35 -0.54
CA ASN A 151 -13.31 11.61 -0.81
C ASN A 151 -12.52 10.29 -0.88
N TRP A 152 -12.98 9.24 -0.17
CA TRP A 152 -12.33 7.93 -0.14
C TRP A 152 -12.41 7.18 -1.46
N LEU A 153 -13.53 7.22 -2.20
CA LEU A 153 -13.62 6.51 -3.47
C LEU A 153 -12.58 7.03 -4.49
N LYS A 154 -12.38 8.35 -4.54
CA LYS A 154 -11.34 8.97 -5.38
C LYS A 154 -9.94 8.64 -4.87
N LEU A 155 -9.73 8.60 -3.55
CA LEU A 155 -8.43 8.34 -2.94
C LEU A 155 -7.98 6.88 -3.04
N VAL A 156 -8.89 5.91 -2.87
CA VAL A 156 -8.58 4.48 -3.02
C VAL A 156 -8.05 4.19 -4.43
N VAL A 157 -8.70 4.77 -5.45
CA VAL A 157 -8.26 4.67 -6.84
C VAL A 157 -6.88 5.30 -7.06
N LEU A 158 -6.61 6.46 -6.42
CA LEU A 158 -5.32 7.14 -6.53
C LEU A 158 -4.20 6.43 -5.76
N PHE A 159 -4.48 5.86 -4.60
CA PHE A 159 -3.52 5.15 -3.76
C PHE A 159 -3.14 3.79 -4.35
N LEU A 160 -4.12 3.06 -4.88
CA LEU A 160 -3.87 1.82 -5.64
C LEU A 160 -3.03 2.10 -6.89
N ARG A 161 -3.33 3.16 -7.65
CA ARG A 161 -2.51 3.60 -8.79
C ARG A 161 -1.09 3.96 -8.36
N ARG A 162 -0.93 4.75 -7.31
CA ARG A 162 0.39 5.21 -6.86
C ARG A 162 1.24 4.09 -6.28
N GLY A 163 0.64 3.14 -5.56
CA GLY A 163 1.31 1.94 -5.06
C GLY A 163 1.82 1.05 -6.20
N MET A 164 1.00 0.86 -7.24
CA MET A 164 1.43 0.21 -8.49
C MET A 164 2.58 0.96 -9.16
N ASP A 165 2.52 2.29 -9.26
CA ASP A 165 3.58 3.10 -9.88
C ASP A 165 4.91 3.05 -9.09
N THR A 166 4.85 2.81 -7.78
CA THR A 166 6.04 2.65 -6.94
C THR A 166 6.63 1.24 -7.10
N LEU A 167 5.78 0.21 -7.10
CA LEU A 167 6.21 -1.18 -7.37
C LEU A 167 6.81 -1.32 -8.78
N GLN A 168 6.22 -0.65 -9.78
CA GLN A 168 6.72 -0.61 -11.16
C GLN A 168 8.06 0.12 -11.27
N ARG A 169 8.33 1.13 -10.43
CA ARG A 169 9.64 1.78 -10.33
C ARG A 169 10.71 0.92 -9.65
N TYR A 170 10.33 0.10 -8.67
CA TYR A 170 11.25 -0.85 -8.06
C TYR A 170 11.59 -2.01 -9.00
N SER A 171 10.64 -2.52 -9.79
CA SER A 171 10.96 -3.53 -10.82
C SER A 171 11.87 -2.97 -11.92
N PHE A 172 11.67 -1.71 -12.31
CA PHE A 172 12.53 -1.03 -13.28
C PHE A 172 13.95 -0.79 -12.74
N ARG A 173 14.09 -0.40 -11.45
CA ARG A 173 15.40 -0.29 -10.79
C ARG A 173 16.09 -1.64 -10.58
N LEU A 174 15.34 -2.71 -10.28
CA LEU A 174 15.92 -4.06 -10.18
C LEU A 174 16.42 -4.57 -11.54
N GLY A 175 15.71 -4.24 -12.62
CA GLY A 175 16.17 -4.48 -13.99
C GLY A 175 17.47 -3.73 -14.32
N TRP A 176 17.62 -2.50 -13.83
CA TRP A 176 18.85 -1.69 -13.98
C TRP A 176 20.04 -2.24 -13.15
N ILE A 177 19.77 -2.94 -12.05
CA ILE A 177 20.81 -3.58 -11.22
C ILE A 177 21.28 -4.91 -11.81
N LEU A 178 20.41 -5.60 -12.57
CA LEU A 178 20.74 -6.87 -13.23
C LEU A 178 21.43 -6.68 -14.59
N ASP A 179 21.40 -5.48 -15.18
CA ASP A 179 22.08 -5.15 -16.44
C ASP A 179 22.92 -3.84 -16.36
N PRO A 180 24.16 -3.89 -15.83
CA PRO A 180 25.02 -2.72 -15.63
C PRO A 180 25.71 -2.20 -16.91
N GLU A 181 25.62 -2.89 -18.04
CA GLU A 181 26.33 -2.53 -19.29
C GLU A 181 25.73 -1.30 -19.99
N THR A 182 24.41 -1.08 -19.87
CA THR A 182 23.71 0.02 -20.53
C THR A 182 23.97 1.37 -19.86
N GLY A 183 23.98 1.43 -18.53
CA GLY A 183 24.22 2.68 -17.78
C GLY A 183 25.63 3.25 -17.93
N HIS A 184 26.64 2.42 -18.17
CA HIS A 184 28.02 2.87 -18.33
C HIS A 184 28.26 3.58 -19.67
N ARG A 185 27.63 3.11 -20.75
CA ARG A 185 27.76 3.72 -22.09
C ARG A 185 27.14 5.11 -22.14
N ASP A 186 25.98 5.28 -21.50
CA ASP A 186 25.29 6.56 -21.45
C ASP A 186 26.09 7.59 -20.64
N ALA A 187 26.65 7.18 -19.50
CA ALA A 187 27.50 8.05 -18.69
C ALA A 187 28.73 8.52 -19.49
N LEU A 188 29.43 7.62 -20.19
CA LEU A 188 30.61 7.99 -20.99
C LEU A 188 30.28 8.97 -22.11
N SER A 189 29.10 8.86 -22.75
CA SER A 189 28.69 9.80 -23.79
C SER A 189 28.49 11.23 -23.28
N LEU A 190 27.93 11.38 -22.08
CA LEU A 190 27.70 12.68 -21.45
C LEU A 190 29.01 13.34 -20.99
N TRP A 191 29.94 12.56 -20.44
CA TRP A 191 31.28 13.06 -20.09
C TRP A 191 32.03 13.56 -21.34
N GLN A 192 31.92 12.84 -22.45
CA GLN A 192 32.59 13.21 -23.70
C GLN A 192 32.02 14.48 -24.31
N GLU A 193 30.71 14.72 -24.22
CA GLU A 193 30.09 15.98 -24.67
C GLU A 193 30.53 17.18 -23.82
N GLN A 194 30.60 16.99 -22.50
CA GLN A 194 30.98 18.04 -21.56
C GLN A 194 32.43 18.50 -21.76
N ASP A 195 33.36 17.56 -22.01
CA ASP A 195 34.76 17.87 -22.32
C ASP A 195 34.95 18.62 -23.66
N VAL A 196 34.04 18.41 -24.63
CA VAL A 196 34.06 19.14 -25.90
C VAL A 196 33.57 20.58 -25.70
N TRP A 197 32.50 20.76 -24.94
CA TRP A 197 31.98 22.08 -24.57
C TRP A 197 32.99 22.93 -23.80
N GLU A 198 33.68 22.37 -22.80
CA GLU A 198 34.70 23.12 -22.05
C GLU A 198 35.85 23.58 -22.93
N ARG A 199 36.31 22.72 -23.85
CA ARG A 199 37.38 23.08 -24.80
C ARG A 199 36.95 24.19 -25.77
N GLN A 200 35.68 24.23 -26.15
CA GLN A 200 35.14 25.31 -26.99
C GLN A 200 35.04 26.63 -26.21
N CYS A 201 34.49 26.62 -24.99
CA CYS A 201 34.42 27.79 -24.12
C CYS A 201 35.81 28.39 -23.82
N ILE A 202 36.82 27.56 -23.60
CA ILE A 202 38.20 28.02 -23.36
C ILE A 202 38.78 28.67 -24.62
N LYS A 203 38.51 28.11 -25.81
CA LYS A 203 38.94 28.70 -27.08
C LYS A 203 38.29 30.06 -27.33
N GLU A 204 36.97 30.17 -27.16
CA GLU A 204 36.26 31.45 -27.35
C GLU A 204 36.77 32.53 -26.39
N ARG A 205 36.89 32.19 -25.09
CA ARG A 205 37.43 33.11 -24.08
C ARG A 205 38.86 33.57 -24.39
N SER A 206 39.69 32.73 -25.00
CA SER A 206 41.06 33.10 -25.37
C SER A 206 41.12 34.06 -26.56
N VAL A 207 40.15 34.00 -27.48
CA VAL A 207 40.05 34.91 -28.63
C VAL A 207 39.60 36.30 -28.18
N ASP A 208 38.63 36.37 -27.26
CA ASP A 208 38.12 37.65 -26.71
C ASP A 208 39.19 38.46 -25.94
N LEU A 209 40.24 37.80 -25.44
CA LEU A 209 41.34 38.45 -24.70
C LEU A 209 42.45 39.00 -25.62
N GLN A 210 42.41 38.71 -26.93
CA GLN A 210 43.43 39.15 -27.90
C GLN A 210 42.96 40.30 -28.82
N THR A 211 41.69 40.71 -28.74
CA THR A 211 41.11 41.87 -29.46
C THR A 211 40.90 43.05 -28.52
#